data_AF-A0A8T9B862-F1
#
_entry.id   AF-A0A8T9B862-F1
#
_cell.length_a   1.000
_cell.length_b   1.000
_cell.length_c   1.000
_cell.angle_alpha   90.00
_cell.angle_beta   90.00
_cell.angle_gamma   90.00
#
_symmetry.space_group_name_H-M   'P 1'
#
loop_
_entity.id
_entity.type
_entity.pdbx_description
1 polymer ?
#
loop_
_entity_poly.entity_id
_entity_poly.type
_entity_poly.pdbx_seq_one_letter_code
_entity_poly.pdbx_strand_id
1 'polypeptide(L)'
;MASQEDYARIARKSYFPCRKSKRRCDKKFPSDDTIRNIATTFFQSIHMWMPIVSKRIFFTHLLNPLARRHNELSLLADGSSYVKSIIYQTAKTYYFKVEAAGVLSIHVLQAAVLIAVYEVGHAIYPAAYLSIGACARYGCMLGIDKLGLDLMGESLGPLTWIEVEERRRLWWAVLLLDRFMNLSDPRRHLVTEDPTFDTYLPVDDTAWDDCTTKPGDTVIISNGLTLKMGIFSRVAQATYLLSEALKSVPPRVNY
;
A
#
# COMPACT_ATOMS: atom_id res chain seq x y z
N MET A 1 16.84 0.70 25.30
CA MET A 1 15.95 1.16 24.22
C MET A 1 14.73 0.25 24.24
N ALA A 2 13.53 0.77 24.50
CA ALA A 2 12.30 -0.04 24.54
C ALA A 2 12.06 -0.68 23.16
N SER A 3 11.65 -1.95 23.12
CA SER A 3 11.44 -2.64 21.85
C SER A 3 10.20 -2.10 21.14
N GLN A 4 10.12 -2.28 19.82
CA GLN A 4 8.96 -1.90 19.00
C GLN A 4 7.64 -2.53 19.50
N GLU A 5 7.73 -3.66 20.20
CA GLU A 5 6.59 -4.31 20.87
C GLU A 5 6.11 -3.54 22.11
N ASP A 6 7.02 -2.88 22.84
CA ASP A 6 6.68 -2.10 24.04
C ASP A 6 5.92 -0.82 23.67
N TYR A 7 6.34 -0.13 22.60
CA TYR A 7 5.60 1.03 22.07
C TYR A 7 4.21 0.63 21.56
N ALA A 8 4.10 -0.49 20.83
CA ALA A 8 2.82 -1.03 20.38
C ALA A 8 1.92 -1.47 21.54
N ARG A 9 2.50 -1.98 22.64
CA ARG A 9 1.76 -2.41 23.84
C ARG A 9 1.27 -1.23 24.67
N ILE A 10 2.06 -0.16 24.77
CA ILE A 10 1.67 1.10 25.44
C ILE A 10 0.57 1.80 24.65
N ALA A 11 0.71 1.94 23.34
CA ALA A 11 -0.30 2.62 22.52
C ALA A 11 -1.64 1.87 22.49
N ARG A 12 -1.62 0.53 22.53
CA ARG A 12 -2.82 -0.31 22.69
C ARG A 12 -3.55 -0.09 24.03
N LYS A 13 -2.84 0.19 25.12
CA LYS A 13 -3.45 0.45 26.44
C LYS A 13 -4.04 1.86 26.54
N SER A 14 -3.39 2.85 25.92
CA SER A 14 -3.77 4.26 26.04
C SER A 14 -4.94 4.65 25.13
N TYR A 15 -5.05 4.09 23.93
CA TYR A 15 -6.07 4.47 22.94
C TYR A 15 -7.25 3.50 22.82
N PHE A 16 -7.20 2.32 23.45
CA PHE A 16 -8.35 1.44 23.65
C PHE A 16 -8.77 1.41 25.13
N PRO A 17 -9.28 2.51 25.70
CA PRO A 17 -9.86 2.45 27.02
C PRO A 17 -11.15 1.61 26.97
N CYS A 18 -11.17 0.59 27.83
CA CYS A 18 -12.36 -0.06 28.39
C CYS A 18 -13.02 -1.20 27.59
N ARG A 19 -12.69 -2.43 28.00
CA ARG A 19 -13.42 -3.69 27.73
C ARG A 19 -14.76 -3.80 28.50
N LYS A 20 -15.33 -2.69 28.99
CA LYS A 20 -16.55 -2.67 29.82
C LYS A 20 -17.49 -1.51 29.45
N SER A 21 -18.11 -1.59 28.27
CA SER A 21 -19.36 -0.87 28.01
C SER A 21 -20.12 -1.55 26.88
N LYS A 22 -21.12 -2.35 27.26
CA LYS A 22 -21.94 -3.19 26.36
C LYS A 22 -23.04 -2.39 25.62
N ARG A 23 -23.01 -1.05 25.61
CA ARG A 23 -24.16 -0.21 25.16
C ARG A 23 -23.82 0.91 24.16
N ARG A 24 -22.66 0.92 23.50
CA ARG A 24 -22.34 1.95 22.48
C ARG A 24 -21.50 1.44 21.30
N CYS A 25 -21.75 0.22 20.84
CA CYS A 25 -21.12 -0.32 19.63
C CYS A 25 -22.12 -1.11 18.75
N ASP A 26 -23.36 -0.63 18.62
CA ASP A 26 -24.26 -1.12 17.56
C ASP A 26 -23.97 -0.39 16.25
N LYS A 27 -22.70 -0.44 15.80
CA LYS A 27 -22.45 -0.35 14.36
C LYS A 27 -22.62 -1.77 13.86
N LYS A 28 -23.77 -2.07 13.22
CA LYS A 28 -23.97 -3.32 12.49
C LYS A 28 -22.76 -3.53 11.60
N PHE A 29 -21.92 -4.50 11.97
CA PHE A 29 -20.81 -4.91 11.13
C PHE A 29 -21.40 -5.38 9.79
N PRO A 30 -20.76 -5.06 8.65
CA PRO A 30 -21.19 -5.61 7.37
C PRO A 30 -21.20 -7.14 7.46
N SER A 31 -22.20 -7.77 6.84
CA SER A 31 -22.28 -9.24 6.81
C SER A 31 -21.06 -9.84 6.10
N ASP A 32 -20.67 -11.06 6.46
CA ASP A 32 -19.53 -11.75 5.86
C ASP A 32 -19.67 -11.87 4.33
N ASP A 33 -20.90 -11.97 3.82
CA ASP A 33 -21.20 -11.96 2.38
C ASP A 33 -20.88 -10.61 1.74
N THR A 34 -21.14 -9.51 2.45
CA THR A 34 -20.80 -8.16 1.97
C THR A 34 -19.29 -7.99 1.88
N ILE A 35 -18.54 -8.47 2.89
CA ILE A 35 -17.08 -8.42 2.89
C ILE A 35 -16.51 -9.27 1.74
N ARG A 36 -17.07 -10.45 1.50
CA ARG A 36 -16.68 -11.32 0.39
C ARG A 36 -16.93 -10.65 -0.96
N ASN A 37 -18.08 -10.01 -1.15
CA ASN A 37 -18.41 -9.29 -2.39
C ASN A 37 -17.45 -8.12 -2.63
N ILE A 38 -17.16 -7.34 -1.59
CA ILE A 38 -16.18 -6.24 -1.67
C ILE A 38 -14.80 -6.76 -2.04
N ALA A 39 -14.37 -7.86 -1.43
CA ALA A 39 -13.11 -8.50 -1.74
C ALA A 39 -13.05 -8.98 -3.19
N THR A 40 -14.10 -9.63 -3.69
CA THR A 40 -14.15 -10.08 -5.09
C THR A 40 -14.10 -8.91 -6.05
N THR A 41 -14.83 -7.82 -5.76
CA THR A 41 -14.78 -6.60 -6.58
C THR A 41 -13.39 -5.97 -6.56
N PHE A 42 -12.71 -5.91 -5.41
CA PHE A 42 -11.33 -5.42 -5.33
C PHE A 42 -10.38 -6.25 -6.21
N PHE A 43 -10.43 -7.58 -6.08
CA PHE A 43 -9.54 -8.48 -6.82
C PHE A 43 -9.83 -8.52 -8.33
N GLN A 44 -11.03 -8.14 -8.75
CA GLN A 44 -11.41 -8.03 -10.16
C GLN A 44 -11.18 -6.63 -10.76
N SER A 45 -10.91 -5.62 -9.93
CA SER A 45 -10.73 -4.23 -10.36
C SER A 45 -9.32 -3.72 -10.08
N ILE A 46 -9.08 -3.20 -8.87
CA ILE A 46 -7.83 -2.53 -8.49
C ILE A 46 -6.64 -3.48 -8.52
N HIS A 47 -6.82 -4.72 -8.05
CA HIS A 47 -5.74 -5.71 -8.02
C HIS A 47 -5.18 -6.04 -9.41
N MET A 48 -5.97 -5.89 -10.48
CA MET A 48 -5.52 -6.19 -11.84
C MET A 48 -4.41 -5.26 -12.34
N TRP A 49 -4.35 -4.02 -11.83
CA TRP A 49 -3.34 -3.03 -12.23
C TRP A 49 -2.44 -2.59 -11.08
N MET A 50 -2.86 -2.80 -9.82
CA MET A 50 -2.08 -2.52 -8.62
C MET A 50 -2.21 -3.66 -7.59
N PRO A 51 -1.60 -4.82 -7.85
CA PRO A 51 -1.59 -5.98 -6.96
C PRO A 51 -0.68 -5.75 -5.74
N ILE A 52 -1.19 -5.04 -4.73
CA ILE A 52 -0.46 -4.72 -3.48
C ILE A 52 -0.87 -5.59 -2.28
N VAL A 53 -1.87 -6.45 -2.46
CA VAL A 53 -2.38 -7.36 -1.43
C VAL A 53 -2.29 -8.80 -1.94
N SER A 54 -1.69 -9.70 -1.17
CA SER A 54 -1.68 -11.12 -1.54
C SER A 54 -3.08 -11.74 -1.41
N LYS A 55 -3.63 -12.25 -2.53
CA LYS A 55 -4.92 -12.98 -2.55
C LYS A 55 -4.96 -14.10 -1.51
N ARG A 56 -3.90 -14.91 -1.45
CA ARG A 56 -3.83 -16.07 -0.56
C ARG A 56 -3.84 -15.66 0.91
N ILE A 57 -2.97 -14.73 1.30
CA ILE A 57 -2.89 -14.22 2.69
C ILE A 57 -4.21 -13.60 3.09
N PHE A 58 -4.79 -12.76 2.22
CA PHE A 58 -6.07 -12.12 2.43
C PHE A 58 -7.19 -13.12 2.74
N PHE A 59 -7.40 -14.12 1.86
CA PHE A 59 -8.50 -15.08 2.05
C PHE A 59 -8.23 -16.01 3.24
N THR A 60 -6.97 -16.33 3.55
CA THR A 60 -6.61 -17.10 4.75
C THR A 60 -6.97 -16.33 6.02
N HIS A 61 -6.73 -15.03 6.07
CA HIS A 61 -7.14 -14.19 7.21
C HIS A 61 -8.65 -13.99 7.27
N LEU A 62 -9.33 -13.82 6.14
CA LEU A 62 -10.78 -13.67 6.08
C LEU A 62 -11.51 -14.94 6.57
N LEU A 63 -10.96 -16.11 6.29
CA LEU A 63 -11.53 -17.41 6.68
C LEU A 63 -11.16 -17.83 8.10
N ASN A 64 -10.25 -17.13 8.78
CA ASN A 64 -9.81 -17.48 10.13
C ASN A 64 -10.65 -16.75 11.19
N PRO A 65 -11.51 -17.45 11.98
CA PRO A 65 -12.36 -16.83 13.00
C PRO A 65 -11.58 -16.21 14.16
N LEU A 66 -10.31 -16.61 14.34
CA LEU A 66 -9.39 -16.12 15.37
C LEU A 66 -8.45 -15.03 14.85
N ALA A 67 -8.33 -14.85 13.53
CA ALA A 67 -7.67 -13.68 12.98
C ALA A 67 -8.52 -12.47 13.38
N ARG A 68 -7.99 -11.72 14.33
CA ARG A 68 -8.56 -10.51 14.90
C ARG A 68 -9.19 -9.69 13.76
N ARG A 69 -10.53 -9.69 13.66
CA ARG A 69 -11.27 -9.13 12.52
C ARG A 69 -10.65 -7.79 12.12
N HIS A 70 -9.86 -7.81 11.07
CA HIS A 70 -9.18 -6.64 10.57
C HIS A 70 -10.26 -5.82 9.88
N ASN A 71 -10.65 -4.72 10.52
CA ASN A 71 -11.75 -3.84 10.09
C ASN A 71 -11.39 -3.03 8.83
N GLU A 72 -10.50 -3.55 7.99
CA GLU A 72 -9.77 -2.79 6.97
C GLU A 72 -10.33 -3.04 5.55
N LEU A 73 -11.36 -3.90 5.41
CA LEU A 73 -11.77 -4.45 4.10
C LEU A 73 -13.24 -4.23 3.71
N SER A 74 -13.94 -3.30 4.37
CA SER A 74 -15.35 -2.99 4.03
C SER A 74 -15.52 -1.87 2.98
N LEU A 75 -14.46 -1.49 2.25
CA LEU A 75 -14.42 -0.16 1.64
C LEU A 75 -14.56 -0.06 0.11
N LEU A 76 -14.81 -1.15 -0.59
CA LEU A 76 -14.89 -1.13 -2.07
C LEU A 76 -16.23 -1.71 -2.53
N ALA A 77 -17.32 -0.98 -2.28
CA ALA A 77 -18.61 -1.23 -2.89
C ALA A 77 -19.11 0.02 -3.64
N ASP A 78 -19.48 -0.20 -4.89
CA ASP A 78 -20.02 0.78 -5.81
C ASP A 78 -21.48 1.15 -5.46
N GLY A 79 -21.85 2.39 -5.73
CA GLY A 79 -23.17 2.96 -5.44
C GLY A 79 -23.08 4.45 -5.13
N SER A 80 -23.83 5.27 -5.88
CA SER A 80 -24.04 6.75 -5.84
C SER A 80 -22.92 7.64 -5.24
N SER A 81 -22.63 8.78 -5.90
CA SER A 81 -21.61 9.75 -5.45
C SER A 81 -21.65 10.10 -3.95
N TYR A 82 -22.86 10.12 -3.36
CA TYR A 82 -23.08 10.34 -1.92
C TYR A 82 -22.60 9.19 -1.02
N VAL A 83 -22.91 7.94 -1.37
CA VAL A 83 -22.52 6.76 -0.57
C VAL A 83 -21.01 6.51 -0.64
N LYS A 84 -20.38 6.77 -1.81
CA LYS A 84 -18.91 6.73 -1.97
C LYS A 84 -18.20 7.70 -1.01
N SER A 85 -18.76 8.90 -0.82
CA SER A 85 -18.22 9.90 0.11
C SER A 85 -18.27 9.43 1.58
N ILE A 86 -19.38 8.84 2.03
CA ILE A 86 -19.53 8.36 3.42
C ILE A 86 -18.53 7.25 3.73
N ILE A 87 -18.38 6.32 2.79
CA ILE A 87 -17.47 5.19 2.90
C ILE A 87 -16.02 5.71 3.00
N TYR A 88 -15.60 6.57 2.08
CA TYR A 88 -14.29 7.22 2.13
C TYR A 88 -14.03 7.96 3.46
N GLN A 89 -14.97 8.80 3.91
CA GLN A 89 -14.84 9.55 5.16
C GLN A 89 -14.71 8.63 6.39
N THR A 90 -15.47 7.52 6.38
CA THR A 90 -15.39 6.52 7.45
C THR A 90 -14.02 5.83 7.46
N ALA A 91 -13.49 5.48 6.29
CA ALA A 91 -12.16 4.89 6.16
C ALA A 91 -11.06 5.83 6.63
N LYS A 92 -11.10 7.09 6.17
CA LYS A 92 -10.12 8.11 6.52
C LYS A 92 -10.11 8.37 8.03
N THR A 93 -11.29 8.44 8.63
CA THR A 93 -11.44 8.58 10.09
C THR A 93 -10.89 7.37 10.84
N TYR A 94 -11.12 6.16 10.33
CA TYR A 94 -10.58 4.94 10.94
C TYR A 94 -9.06 4.88 10.83
N TYR A 95 -8.52 5.16 9.63
CA TYR A 95 -7.10 5.25 9.37
C TYR A 95 -6.42 6.23 10.32
N PHE A 96 -6.95 7.45 10.44
CA PHE A 96 -6.43 8.46 11.37
C PHE A 96 -6.38 7.97 12.83
N LYS A 97 -7.38 7.21 13.28
CA LYS A 97 -7.37 6.64 14.65
C LYS A 97 -6.29 5.57 14.82
N VAL A 98 -6.03 4.78 13.78
CA VAL A 98 -4.99 3.74 13.80
C VAL A 98 -3.59 4.37 13.76
N GLU A 99 -3.42 5.41 12.95
CA GLU A 99 -2.21 6.24 12.88
C GLU A 99 -1.94 6.94 14.21
N ALA A 100 -2.94 7.60 14.80
CA ALA A 100 -2.83 8.25 16.11
C ALA A 100 -2.51 7.25 17.24
N ALA A 101 -2.91 5.99 17.08
CA ALA A 101 -2.55 4.90 17.97
C ALA A 101 -1.14 4.33 17.72
N GLY A 102 -0.36 4.91 16.80
CA GLY A 102 1.02 4.51 16.53
C GLY A 102 1.16 3.06 16.04
N VAL A 103 0.12 2.50 15.41
CA VAL A 103 0.18 1.14 14.88
C VAL A 103 1.02 1.15 13.61
N LEU A 104 2.12 0.40 13.63
CA LEU A 104 2.99 0.19 12.48
C LEU A 104 2.77 -1.21 11.90
N SER A 105 2.13 -1.32 10.74
CA SER A 105 1.88 -2.60 10.07
C SER A 105 1.75 -2.46 8.54
N ILE A 106 2.01 -3.54 7.82
CA ILE A 106 1.88 -3.57 6.36
C ILE A 106 0.45 -3.29 5.89
N HIS A 107 -0.55 -3.80 6.62
CA HIS A 107 -1.97 -3.65 6.30
C HIS A 107 -2.43 -2.19 6.41
N VAL A 108 -1.91 -1.46 7.40
CA VAL A 108 -2.20 -0.03 7.55
C VAL A 108 -1.63 0.77 6.37
N LEU A 109 -0.44 0.41 5.88
CA LEU A 109 0.11 1.03 4.67
C LEU A 109 -0.69 0.65 3.41
N GLN A 110 -1.11 -0.61 3.27
CA GLN A 110 -2.00 -1.04 2.17
C GLN A 110 -3.30 -0.22 2.18
N ALA A 111 -3.93 -0.04 3.33
CA ALA A 111 -5.11 0.81 3.48
C ALA A 111 -4.82 2.28 3.13
N ALA A 112 -3.68 2.83 3.56
CA ALA A 112 -3.27 4.19 3.25
C ALA A 112 -3.13 4.41 1.73
N VAL A 113 -2.48 3.48 1.04
CA VAL A 113 -2.30 3.51 -0.42
C VAL A 113 -3.65 3.44 -1.13
N LEU A 114 -4.58 2.56 -0.72
CA LEU A 114 -5.92 2.49 -1.31
C LEU A 114 -6.73 3.77 -1.11
N ILE A 115 -6.61 4.40 0.07
CA ILE A 115 -7.22 5.71 0.34
C ILE A 115 -6.62 6.79 -0.58
N ALA A 116 -5.30 6.81 -0.75
CA ALA A 116 -4.63 7.75 -1.64
C ALA A 116 -5.07 7.56 -3.11
N VAL A 117 -5.18 6.32 -3.59
CA VAL A 117 -5.69 6.02 -4.93
C VAL A 117 -7.12 6.50 -5.11
N TYR A 118 -7.98 6.33 -4.10
CA TYR A 118 -9.34 6.86 -4.13
C TYR A 118 -9.34 8.39 -4.25
N GLU A 119 -8.51 9.08 -3.47
CA GLU A 119 -8.39 10.54 -3.50
C GLU A 119 -7.90 11.05 -4.86
N VAL A 120 -6.91 10.38 -5.46
CA VAL A 120 -6.44 10.67 -6.82
C VAL A 120 -7.56 10.45 -7.84
N GLY A 121 -8.25 9.31 -7.79
CA GLY A 121 -9.32 8.96 -8.73
C GLY A 121 -10.54 9.88 -8.67
N HIS A 122 -10.78 10.54 -7.51
CA HIS A 122 -11.85 11.52 -7.32
C HIS A 122 -11.37 12.97 -7.38
N ALA A 123 -10.13 13.21 -7.81
CA ALA A 123 -9.53 14.55 -7.94
C ALA A 123 -9.50 15.37 -6.64
N ILE A 124 -9.36 14.71 -5.48
CA ILE A 124 -9.20 15.36 -4.17
C ILE A 124 -7.70 15.65 -3.94
N TYR A 125 -7.10 16.45 -4.83
CA TYR A 125 -5.64 16.55 -4.96
C TYR A 125 -4.89 17.02 -3.69
N PRO A 126 -5.36 18.00 -2.90
CA PRO A 126 -4.65 18.38 -1.68
C PRO A 126 -4.58 17.24 -0.66
N ALA A 127 -5.67 16.47 -0.53
CA ALA A 127 -5.69 15.29 0.35
C ALA A 127 -4.78 14.20 -0.21
N ALA A 128 -4.89 13.90 -1.51
CA ALA A 128 -4.07 12.89 -2.19
C ALA A 128 -2.57 13.16 -2.01
N TYR A 129 -2.16 14.42 -2.23
CA TYR A 129 -0.75 14.83 -2.11
C TYR A 129 -0.20 14.56 -0.71
N LEU A 130 -0.94 14.94 0.34
CA LEU A 130 -0.54 14.70 1.73
C LEU A 130 -0.58 13.22 2.10
N SER A 131 -1.61 12.49 1.65
CA SER A 131 -1.73 11.05 1.89
C SER A 131 -0.57 10.26 1.28
N ILE A 132 -0.15 10.62 0.07
CA ILE A 132 0.97 9.95 -0.62
C ILE A 132 2.28 10.24 0.11
N GLY A 133 2.51 11.48 0.54
CA GLY A 133 3.65 11.82 1.38
C GLY A 133 3.66 11.05 2.71
N ALA A 134 2.50 10.87 3.33
CA ALA A 134 2.36 10.05 4.53
C ALA A 134 2.65 8.57 4.24
N CYS A 135 2.14 8.01 3.14
CA CYS A 135 2.44 6.64 2.70
C CYS A 135 3.95 6.42 2.51
N ALA A 136 4.65 7.38 1.89
CA ALA A 136 6.10 7.31 1.70
C ALA A 136 6.84 7.26 3.05
N ARG A 137 6.52 8.17 3.97
CA ARG A 137 7.12 8.18 5.31
C ARG A 137 6.80 6.92 6.11
N TYR A 138 5.59 6.42 5.99
CA TYR A 138 5.15 5.18 6.66
C TYR A 138 5.89 3.96 6.08
N GLY A 139 6.10 3.92 4.77
CA GLY A 139 6.93 2.91 4.10
C GLY A 139 8.38 2.93 4.59
N CYS A 140 9.02 4.10 4.65
CA CYS A 140 10.37 4.24 5.21
C CYS A 140 10.42 3.80 6.69
N MET A 141 9.38 4.09 7.47
CA MET A 141 9.30 3.63 8.88
C MET A 141 9.20 2.11 9.00
N LEU A 142 8.57 1.44 8.03
CA LEU A 142 8.56 -0.03 7.93
C LEU A 142 9.87 -0.62 7.37
N GLY A 143 10.75 0.21 6.80
CA GLY A 143 12.00 -0.21 6.16
C GLY A 143 11.81 -0.84 4.77
N ILE A 144 10.62 -0.76 4.18
CA ILE A 144 10.34 -1.40 2.87
C ILE A 144 11.01 -0.66 1.70
N ASP A 145 11.44 0.58 1.93
CA ASP A 145 12.26 1.36 0.99
C ASP A 145 13.56 0.64 0.63
N LYS A 146 14.10 -0.15 1.55
CA LYS A 146 15.35 -0.92 1.36
C LYS A 146 15.18 -2.17 0.52
N LEU A 147 13.95 -2.66 0.35
CA LEU A 147 13.66 -3.85 -0.46
C LEU A 147 13.94 -3.68 -1.94
N GLY A 148 14.22 -2.45 -2.38
CA GLY A 148 14.74 -2.20 -3.73
C GLY A 148 16.05 -2.95 -3.99
N LEU A 149 16.93 -3.05 -2.99
CA LEU A 149 18.24 -3.69 -3.11
C LEU A 149 18.36 -4.98 -2.30
N ASP A 150 17.34 -5.30 -1.50
CA ASP A 150 17.29 -6.47 -0.64
C ASP A 150 16.28 -7.49 -1.20
N LEU A 151 16.80 -8.52 -1.88
CA LEU A 151 15.98 -9.53 -2.56
C LEU A 151 15.10 -10.33 -1.58
N MET A 152 15.66 -10.68 -0.42
CA MET A 152 15.05 -11.59 0.55
C MET A 152 14.53 -10.88 1.80
N GLY A 153 14.67 -9.56 1.88
CA GLY A 153 14.23 -8.78 3.04
C GLY A 153 15.03 -9.09 4.30
N GLU A 154 16.31 -9.46 4.17
CA GLU A 154 17.19 -9.76 5.31
C GLU A 154 17.22 -8.61 6.33
N SER A 155 17.09 -7.37 5.84
CA SER A 155 17.03 -6.16 6.65
C SER A 155 15.75 -6.02 7.49
N LEU A 156 14.68 -6.74 7.14
CA LEU A 156 13.37 -6.69 7.81
C LEU A 156 13.15 -7.86 8.78
N GLY A 157 14.11 -8.77 8.89
CA GLY A 157 14.01 -9.98 9.71
C GLY A 157 13.43 -11.18 8.95
N PRO A 158 13.03 -12.26 9.67
CA PRO A 158 12.58 -13.50 9.04
C PRO A 158 11.19 -13.34 8.42
N LEU A 159 11.15 -12.98 7.15
CA LEU A 159 9.94 -12.91 6.34
C LEU A 159 9.86 -14.08 5.36
N THR A 160 8.65 -14.52 5.07
CA THR A 160 8.43 -15.43 3.94
C THR A 160 8.66 -14.70 2.62
N TRP A 161 9.04 -15.43 1.57
CA TRP A 161 9.16 -14.87 0.21
C TRP A 161 7.93 -14.04 -0.19
N ILE A 162 6.76 -14.52 0.22
CA ILE A 162 5.50 -13.89 -0.13
C ILE A 162 5.33 -12.54 0.61
N GLU A 163 5.71 -12.47 1.87
CA GLU A 163 5.68 -11.21 2.62
C GLU A 163 6.67 -10.17 2.11
N VAL A 164 7.82 -10.61 1.59
CA VAL A 164 8.83 -9.74 0.95
C VAL A 164 8.28 -9.16 -0.34
N GLU A 165 7.73 -10.02 -1.20
CA GLU A 165 7.16 -9.59 -2.49
C GLU A 165 5.95 -8.67 -2.32
N GLU A 166 5.08 -8.93 -1.33
CA GLU A 166 3.97 -8.03 -1.00
C GLU A 166 4.45 -6.63 -0.59
N ARG A 167 5.51 -6.55 0.22
CA ARG A 167 6.13 -5.27 0.62
C ARG A 167 6.81 -4.56 -0.54
N ARG A 168 7.52 -5.30 -1.40
CA ARG A 168 8.13 -4.77 -2.63
C ARG A 168 7.07 -4.16 -3.54
N ARG A 169 5.96 -4.87 -3.74
CA ARG A 169 4.84 -4.37 -4.57
C ARG A 169 4.22 -3.10 -3.99
N LEU A 170 4.05 -3.06 -2.68
CA LEU A 170 3.53 -1.89 -2.00
C LEU A 170 4.47 -0.69 -2.09
N TRP A 171 5.78 -0.89 -2.00
CA TRP A 171 6.76 0.19 -2.20
C TRP A 171 6.69 0.75 -3.63
N TRP A 172 6.63 -0.12 -4.64
CA TRP A 172 6.46 0.30 -6.03
C TRP A 172 5.18 1.10 -6.26
N ALA A 173 4.08 0.75 -5.58
CA ALA A 173 2.84 1.54 -5.63
C ALA A 173 3.02 2.93 -5.02
N VAL A 174 3.76 3.06 -3.91
CA VAL A 174 4.09 4.36 -3.31
C VAL A 174 4.95 5.21 -4.26
N LEU A 175 5.99 4.63 -4.87
CA LEU A 175 6.81 5.30 -5.88
C LEU A 175 5.97 5.82 -7.04
N LEU A 176 5.10 4.96 -7.60
CA LEU A 176 4.20 5.32 -8.69
C LEU A 176 3.35 6.55 -8.35
N LEU A 177 2.72 6.53 -7.17
CA LEU A 177 1.83 7.61 -6.74
C LEU A 177 2.58 8.92 -6.49
N ASP A 178 3.78 8.87 -5.89
CA ASP A 178 4.61 10.05 -5.66
C ASP A 178 5.03 10.70 -6.98
N ARG A 179 5.50 9.90 -7.96
CA ARG A 179 5.84 10.42 -9.30
C ARG A 179 4.61 10.96 -10.04
N PHE A 180 3.48 10.25 -9.97
CA PHE A 180 2.23 10.65 -10.61
C PHE A 180 1.73 12.02 -10.12
N MET A 181 1.75 12.26 -8.80
CA MET A 181 1.29 13.55 -8.24
C MET A 181 2.15 14.75 -8.65
N ASN A 182 3.43 14.50 -8.97
CA ASN A 182 4.37 15.54 -9.35
C ASN A 182 4.41 15.78 -10.87
N LEU A 183 3.63 15.06 -11.69
CA LEU A 183 3.50 15.31 -13.14
C LEU A 183 3.07 16.74 -13.47
N SER A 184 2.20 17.33 -12.63
CA SER A 184 1.69 18.69 -12.83
C SER A 184 2.71 19.79 -12.60
N ASP A 185 3.73 19.52 -11.78
CA ASP A 185 4.83 20.43 -11.51
C ASP A 185 6.10 19.62 -11.22
N PRO A 186 6.82 19.18 -12.28
CA PRO A 186 7.96 18.27 -12.18
C PRO A 186 9.12 18.75 -11.28
N ARG A 187 9.11 20.03 -10.91
CA ARG A 187 10.14 20.64 -10.06
C ARG A 187 9.87 20.45 -8.57
N ARG A 188 8.69 19.97 -8.19
CA ARG A 188 8.40 19.65 -6.79
C ARG A 188 9.28 18.51 -6.34
N HIS A 189 9.73 18.61 -5.09
CA HIS A 189 10.55 17.56 -4.50
C HIS A 189 9.72 16.29 -4.31
N LEU A 190 10.26 15.19 -4.81
CA LEU A 190 9.72 13.85 -4.59
C LEU A 190 9.94 13.46 -3.13
N VAL A 191 8.99 12.75 -2.54
CA VAL A 191 9.12 12.31 -1.14
C VAL A 191 10.01 11.09 -1.04
N THR A 192 10.02 10.25 -2.07
CA THR A 192 10.83 9.04 -2.14
C THR A 192 12.06 9.21 -3.02
N GLU A 193 13.14 8.53 -2.64
CA GLU A 193 14.33 8.40 -3.48
C GLU A 193 14.01 7.68 -4.79
N ASP A 194 14.80 7.97 -5.83
CA ASP A 194 14.61 7.34 -7.13
C ASP A 194 15.18 5.92 -7.15
N PRO A 195 14.46 4.96 -7.75
CA PRO A 195 14.99 3.62 -7.93
C PRO A 195 16.21 3.65 -8.86
N THR A 196 17.18 2.78 -8.59
CA THR A 196 18.41 2.61 -9.37
C THR A 196 18.29 1.43 -10.34
N PHE A 197 19.23 1.29 -11.29
CA PHE A 197 19.26 0.15 -12.21
C PHE A 197 19.32 -1.23 -11.54
N ASP A 198 19.85 -1.30 -10.31
CA ASP A 198 19.96 -2.52 -9.51
C ASP A 198 18.70 -2.81 -8.68
N THR A 199 17.69 -1.94 -8.76
CA THR A 199 16.45 -2.11 -8.01
C THR A 199 15.66 -3.31 -8.53
N TYR A 200 15.20 -4.18 -7.63
CA TYR A 200 14.37 -5.33 -7.95
C TYR A 200 12.94 -4.92 -8.35
N LEU A 201 12.50 -5.41 -9.50
CA LEU A 201 11.13 -5.29 -9.99
C LEU A 201 10.22 -6.33 -9.33
N PRO A 202 8.91 -6.06 -9.22
CA PRO A 202 7.93 -7.06 -8.84
C PRO A 202 7.95 -8.25 -9.81
N VAL A 203 7.68 -9.45 -9.30
CA VAL A 203 7.56 -10.66 -10.15
C VAL A 203 6.26 -10.63 -10.97
N ASP A 204 6.06 -11.63 -11.84
CA ASP A 204 4.83 -11.72 -12.63
C ASP A 204 3.57 -11.84 -11.74
N ASP A 205 2.53 -11.08 -12.09
CA ASP A 205 1.30 -10.96 -11.30
C ASP A 205 0.50 -12.26 -11.25
N THR A 206 0.48 -13.03 -12.34
CA THR A 206 -0.27 -14.30 -12.40
C THR A 206 0.44 -15.38 -11.59
N ALA A 207 1.75 -15.50 -11.77
CA ALA A 207 2.58 -16.42 -11.00
C ALA A 207 2.51 -16.12 -9.50
N TRP A 208 2.46 -14.84 -9.14
CA TRP A 208 2.33 -14.36 -7.76
C TRP A 208 1.00 -14.76 -7.13
N ASP A 209 -0.11 -14.51 -7.83
CA ASP A 209 -1.45 -14.87 -7.37
C ASP A 209 -1.60 -16.40 -7.21
N ASP A 210 -1.01 -17.18 -8.12
CA ASP A 210 -0.98 -18.64 -8.07
C ASP A 210 0.03 -19.20 -7.05
N CYS A 211 0.79 -18.33 -6.38
CA CYS A 211 1.83 -18.68 -5.41
C CYS A 211 2.92 -19.63 -5.96
N THR A 212 3.24 -19.50 -7.25
CA THR A 212 4.28 -20.31 -7.93
C THR A 212 5.64 -19.62 -8.01
N THR A 213 5.70 -18.34 -7.68
CA THR A 213 6.91 -17.50 -7.73
C THR A 213 7.97 -17.93 -6.73
N LYS A 214 9.22 -17.75 -7.11
CA LYS A 214 10.41 -17.95 -6.30
C LYS A 214 11.31 -16.71 -6.34
N PRO A 215 12.24 -16.56 -5.38
CA PRO A 215 13.19 -15.44 -5.39
C PRO A 215 13.98 -15.28 -6.70
N GLY A 216 14.33 -16.39 -7.35
CA GLY A 216 15.05 -16.40 -8.62
C GLY A 216 14.27 -15.88 -9.82
N ASP A 217 12.95 -15.70 -9.70
CA ASP A 217 12.11 -15.14 -10.76
C ASP A 217 12.15 -13.60 -10.76
N THR A 218 12.78 -12.99 -9.75
CA THR A 218 12.90 -11.53 -9.60
C THR A 218 13.94 -10.98 -10.56
N VAL A 219 13.61 -9.89 -11.22
CA VAL A 219 14.48 -9.25 -12.22
C VAL A 219 14.79 -7.82 -11.76
N ILE A 220 16.04 -7.39 -11.95
CA ILE A 220 16.44 -5.99 -11.75
C ILE A 220 16.05 -5.11 -12.94
N ILE A 221 15.93 -3.80 -12.74
CA ILE A 221 15.50 -2.87 -13.81
C ILE A 221 16.35 -3.00 -15.09
N SER A 222 17.68 -3.10 -14.96
CA SER A 222 18.59 -3.22 -16.11
C SER A 222 18.32 -4.44 -17.00
N ASN A 223 17.91 -5.56 -16.40
CA ASN A 223 17.61 -6.80 -17.11
C ASN A 223 16.16 -6.86 -17.60
N GLY A 224 15.25 -6.10 -16.99
CA GLY A 224 13.81 -6.18 -17.27
C GLY A 224 13.38 -5.56 -18.61
N LEU A 225 14.21 -4.74 -19.27
CA LEU A 225 13.82 -3.99 -20.46
C LEU A 225 13.58 -4.87 -21.70
N THR A 226 14.01 -6.13 -21.68
CA THR A 226 13.96 -7.06 -22.83
C THR A 226 13.02 -8.26 -22.63
N LEU A 227 12.46 -8.43 -21.43
CA LEU A 227 11.70 -9.62 -21.03
C LEU A 227 10.18 -9.42 -21.14
N LYS A 228 9.45 -10.52 -21.35
CA LYS A 228 7.98 -10.54 -21.21
C LYS A 228 7.66 -10.52 -19.71
N MET A 229 7.32 -9.34 -19.19
CA MET A 229 6.98 -9.13 -17.77
C MET A 229 5.49 -8.91 -17.54
N GLY A 230 5.05 -9.17 -16.31
CA GLY A 230 3.71 -8.85 -15.80
C GLY A 230 3.38 -7.35 -15.85
N ILE A 231 2.09 -7.03 -15.74
CA ILE A 231 1.60 -5.64 -15.91
C ILE A 231 2.19 -4.74 -14.83
N PHE A 232 2.18 -5.18 -13.58
CA PHE A 232 2.66 -4.35 -12.49
C PHE A 232 4.18 -4.12 -12.55
N SER A 233 4.94 -5.11 -13.01
CA SER A 233 6.37 -4.94 -13.27
C SER A 233 6.65 -3.90 -14.38
N ARG A 234 5.82 -3.85 -15.41
CA ARG A 234 5.92 -2.80 -16.45
C ARG A 234 5.57 -1.43 -15.90
N VAL A 235 4.58 -1.35 -15.01
CA VAL A 235 4.23 -0.11 -14.30
C VAL A 235 5.41 0.37 -13.43
N ALA A 236 6.09 -0.55 -12.74
CA ALA A 236 7.31 -0.25 -11.99
C ALA A 236 8.43 0.30 -12.91
N GLN A 237 8.67 -0.33 -14.06
CA GLN A 237 9.60 0.20 -15.06
C GLN A 237 9.20 1.59 -15.58
N ALA A 238 7.93 1.79 -15.90
CA ALA A 238 7.43 3.09 -16.32
C ALA A 238 7.61 4.15 -15.22
N THR A 239 7.45 3.77 -13.95
CA THR A 239 7.69 4.64 -12.79
C THR A 239 9.16 5.06 -12.70
N TYR A 240 10.09 4.14 -12.94
CA TYR A 240 11.51 4.46 -13.04
C TYR A 240 11.79 5.44 -14.19
N LEU A 241 11.31 5.14 -15.40
CA LEU A 241 11.49 6.03 -16.56
C LEU A 241 10.87 7.41 -16.33
N LEU A 242 9.73 7.47 -15.64
CA LEU A 242 9.10 8.72 -15.25
C LEU A 242 10.00 9.52 -14.29
N SER A 243 10.67 8.85 -13.35
CA SER A 243 11.64 9.49 -12.45
C SER A 243 12.76 10.17 -13.22
N GLU A 244 13.32 9.48 -14.22
CA GLU A 244 14.36 10.04 -15.10
C GLU A 244 13.84 11.20 -15.96
N ALA A 245 12.60 11.09 -16.47
CA ALA A 245 11.97 12.18 -17.21
C ALA A 245 11.78 13.44 -16.35
N LEU A 246 11.32 13.28 -15.09
CA LEU A 246 11.15 14.40 -14.16
C LEU A 246 12.49 15.09 -13.85
N LYS A 247 13.57 14.33 -13.66
CA LYS A 247 14.94 14.88 -13.45
C LYS A 247 15.46 15.68 -14.63
N SER A 248 15.07 15.31 -15.85
CA SER A 248 15.53 15.98 -17.07
C SER A 248 14.96 17.39 -17.25
N VAL A 249 13.94 17.78 -16.47
CA VAL A 249 13.30 19.09 -16.57
C VAL A 249 14.23 20.18 -16.01
N PRO A 250 14.62 21.18 -16.82
CA PRO A 250 15.56 22.22 -16.38
C PRO A 250 14.96 23.13 -15.30
N PRO A 251 15.79 23.72 -14.42
CA PRO A 251 15.34 24.69 -13.44
C PRO A 251 14.78 25.96 -14.12
N ARG A 252 13.83 26.64 -13.45
CA ARG A 252 13.28 27.91 -13.92
C ARG A 252 14.40 28.95 -14.04
N VAL A 253 14.67 29.44 -15.24
CA VAL A 253 15.44 30.68 -15.45
C VAL A 253 14.52 31.81 -15.00
N ASN A 254 14.81 32.40 -13.84
CA ASN A 254 14.14 33.61 -13.40
C ASN A 254 14.68 34.77 -14.26
N TYR A 255 13.85 35.31 -15.15
CA TYR A 255 14.10 36.59 -15.83
C TYR A 255 13.63 37.74 -14.95
#